data_AF-A0A8C2QCX8-F1
#
_entry.id   AF-A0A8C2QCX8-F1
#
_cell.length_a   1.000
_cell.length_b   1.000
_cell.length_c   1.000
_cell.angle_alpha   90.00
_cell.angle_beta   90.00
_cell.angle_gamma   90.00
#
_symmetry.space_group_name_H-M   'P 1'
#
loop_
_entity.id
_entity.type
_entity.pdbx_description
1 polymer ?
#
loop_
_entity_poly.entity_id
_entity_poly.type
_entity_poly.pdbx_seq_one_letter_code
_entity_poly.pdbx_strand_id
1 'polypeptide(L)'
;MAGKKSPGKSGGFWRTPLIPALGRQRQGDLCEFEGNLVSRASSKTAKATQRNPVLKNQKKKKKKKSSGRQPLLFLGLLVTVAAIHLIACPYTKVEESFNLQATHDLLYHQLDIDKYDHHEFPGVVPRTFLGPLLIAVFSSPVVYVLSLLEMSKFYSQLTVRGVLGLGVIFGLWTLQKEVRRQFGATVAAMFCWISATQFHLMFYCTRTLPNVLALAVVLPVLTAWLQHRWALFVWLSAFAIIGFRAELCMLLGLMLLLTLYQRRLSVARLFQHAIPAGILCLGKSASRVCLLNNYKKSWLYKMGTLLVIGHIMVNVAYTATSLYVSHFNYPGGVAMQRLHELVPPQTDVLLHIDVAAAQTGVSRFLQVNEGWRYDKREDVQPGAEGMLDYTHILMEAAPGHLALYRDTHRVLASIEGTTGVSLTLTKLPPFDVNLQTKLVLLERLLRPA
;
A
#
# COMPACT_ATOMS: atom_id res chain seq x y z
N MET A 1 -52.13 -18.15 -46.39
CA MET A 1 -52.18 -18.36 -47.86
C MET A 1 -53.54 -17.90 -48.36
N ALA A 2 -53.55 -17.15 -49.47
CA ALA A 2 -54.72 -16.63 -50.24
C ALA A 2 -55.63 -15.64 -49.49
N GLY A 3 -55.85 -14.37 -49.86
CA GLY A 3 -55.62 -13.64 -51.09
C GLY A 3 -56.82 -13.72 -52.03
N LYS A 4 -57.73 -12.71 -52.03
CA LYS A 4 -58.24 -11.99 -53.22
C LYS A 4 -59.54 -11.19 -53.01
N LYS A 5 -59.54 -10.02 -53.69
CA LYS A 5 -60.63 -9.36 -54.44
C LYS A 5 -61.64 -8.44 -53.72
N SER A 6 -61.50 -7.14 -54.03
CA SER A 6 -62.59 -6.15 -54.23
C SER A 6 -63.16 -6.30 -55.67
N PRO A 7 -64.42 -5.91 -55.98
CA PRO A 7 -64.81 -4.54 -56.43
C PRO A 7 -66.27 -4.18 -55.96
N GLY A 8 -66.92 -3.03 -56.17
CA GLY A 8 -66.70 -1.75 -56.87
C GLY A 8 -68.03 -0.96 -56.92
N LYS A 9 -68.01 0.25 -57.55
CA LYS A 9 -69.13 1.13 -58.02
C LYS A 9 -69.84 1.98 -56.93
N SER A 10 -70.31 3.24 -57.11
CA SER A 10 -70.59 4.12 -58.28
C SER A 10 -70.99 5.57 -57.84
N GLY A 11 -70.83 6.56 -58.75
CA GLY A 11 -71.56 7.87 -58.83
C GLY A 11 -70.83 9.08 -58.23
N GLY A 12 -70.48 10.20 -58.89
CA GLY A 12 -71.14 10.99 -59.97
C GLY A 12 -72.28 11.81 -59.36
N PHE A 13 -72.30 13.15 -59.25
CA PHE A 13 -72.31 14.23 -60.25
C PHE A 13 -72.59 15.55 -59.46
N TRP A 14 -71.97 16.71 -59.69
CA TRP A 14 -72.45 17.81 -60.56
C TRP A 14 -71.37 18.89 -60.75
N ARG A 15 -71.46 19.58 -61.89
CA ARG A 15 -70.51 20.55 -62.48
C ARG A 15 -70.88 22.03 -62.20
N THR A 16 -69.83 22.86 -61.97
CA THR A 16 -69.53 24.21 -62.55
C THR A 16 -70.43 25.44 -62.26
N PRO A 17 -70.02 26.68 -62.63
CA PRO A 17 -68.75 27.42 -62.38
C PRO A 17 -69.00 28.90 -61.95
N LEU A 18 -67.96 29.66 -61.52
CA LEU A 18 -67.61 31.05 -61.95
C LEU A 18 -66.62 31.74 -60.97
N ILE A 19 -65.68 32.46 -61.58
CA ILE A 19 -64.52 33.26 -61.11
C ILE A 19 -65.00 34.73 -60.83
N PRO A 20 -64.28 35.73 -60.22
CA PRO A 20 -62.90 35.84 -59.66
C PRO A 20 -62.76 36.53 -58.27
N ALA A 21 -61.50 36.66 -57.84
CA ALA A 21 -60.92 37.78 -57.07
C ALA A 21 -61.06 37.79 -55.54
N LEU A 22 -59.99 37.31 -54.88
CA LEU A 22 -59.34 38.02 -53.78
C LEU A 22 -57.89 37.54 -53.69
N GLY A 23 -57.03 38.27 -54.40
CA GLY A 23 -55.58 38.24 -54.22
C GLY A 23 -55.18 39.02 -52.98
N ARG A 24 -53.93 38.78 -52.56
CA ARG A 24 -53.19 39.39 -51.43
C ARG A 24 -53.44 38.81 -50.04
N GLN A 25 -53.18 37.52 -49.86
CA GLN A 25 -52.72 37.06 -48.53
C GLN A 25 -51.85 35.80 -48.51
N ARG A 26 -51.43 35.26 -49.66
CA ARG A 26 -50.71 33.97 -49.75
C ARG A 26 -49.31 34.01 -50.35
N GLN A 27 -48.67 35.18 -50.36
CA GLN A 27 -47.32 35.34 -50.91
C GLN A 27 -46.27 35.79 -49.88
N GLY A 28 -46.70 36.32 -48.73
CA GLY A 28 -45.81 36.58 -47.58
C GLY A 28 -45.35 35.29 -46.90
N ASP A 29 -46.28 34.36 -46.65
CA ASP A 29 -46.00 33.15 -45.87
C ASP A 29 -45.10 32.14 -46.58
N LEU A 30 -45.03 32.13 -47.93
CA LEU A 30 -44.12 31.24 -48.65
C LEU A 30 -42.67 31.76 -48.66
N CYS A 31 -42.45 33.07 -48.73
CA CYS A 31 -41.10 33.66 -48.67
C CYS A 31 -40.48 33.53 -47.27
N GLU A 32 -41.27 33.63 -46.21
CA GLU A 32 -40.80 33.49 -44.84
C GLU A 32 -40.50 32.03 -44.45
N PHE A 33 -41.17 31.06 -45.10
CA PHE A 33 -40.90 29.64 -44.91
C PHE A 33 -39.65 29.17 -45.69
N GLU A 34 -39.42 29.65 -46.91
CA GLU A 34 -38.19 29.33 -47.67
C GLU A 34 -36.94 30.01 -47.08
N GLY A 35 -37.04 31.25 -46.60
CA GLY A 35 -35.92 31.96 -45.94
C GLY A 35 -35.44 31.25 -44.66
N ASN A 36 -36.36 30.68 -43.89
CA ASN A 36 -36.04 29.93 -42.66
C ASN A 36 -35.47 28.53 -42.93
N LEU A 37 -35.80 27.91 -44.08
CA LEU A 37 -35.20 26.66 -44.51
C LEU A 37 -33.78 26.85 -45.03
N VAL A 38 -33.51 27.93 -45.77
CA VAL A 38 -32.17 28.26 -46.29
C VAL A 38 -31.22 28.68 -45.16
N SER A 39 -31.68 29.44 -44.16
CA SER A 39 -30.85 29.81 -42.98
C SER A 39 -30.52 28.61 -42.07
N ARG A 40 -31.44 27.65 -41.93
CA ARG A 40 -31.22 26.39 -41.20
C ARG A 40 -30.37 25.38 -41.97
N ALA A 41 -30.43 25.36 -43.30
CA ALA A 41 -29.56 24.54 -44.12
C ALA A 41 -28.12 25.09 -44.07
N SER A 42 -27.94 26.40 -44.26
CA SER A 42 -26.63 27.07 -44.26
C SER A 42 -25.93 27.04 -42.90
N SER A 43 -26.67 27.13 -41.78
CA SER A 43 -26.09 26.99 -40.43
C SER A 43 -25.71 25.55 -40.06
N LYS A 44 -26.30 24.53 -40.70
CA LYS A 44 -25.91 23.12 -40.54
C LYS A 44 -24.69 22.75 -41.40
N THR A 45 -24.57 23.29 -42.62
CA THR A 45 -23.37 23.12 -43.45
C THR A 45 -22.18 23.96 -42.96
N ALA A 46 -22.39 25.17 -42.42
CA ALA A 46 -21.33 25.98 -41.82
C ALA A 46 -20.74 25.35 -40.53
N LYS A 47 -21.55 24.63 -39.74
CA LYS A 47 -21.07 23.86 -38.57
C LYS A 47 -20.40 22.53 -38.92
N ALA A 48 -20.56 22.04 -40.16
CA ALA A 48 -19.92 20.82 -40.63
C ALA A 48 -18.50 21.06 -41.16
N THR A 49 -18.19 22.26 -41.66
CA THR A 49 -16.90 22.57 -42.31
C THR A 49 -15.82 23.13 -41.37
N GLN A 50 -16.15 23.48 -40.11
CA GLN A 50 -15.15 23.84 -39.09
C GLN A 50 -14.95 22.74 -38.02
N ARG A 51 -14.72 21.49 -38.44
CA ARG A 51 -14.14 20.46 -37.56
C ARG A 51 -12.70 20.22 -37.96
N ASN A 52 -11.87 21.22 -37.63
CA ASN A 52 -10.44 21.23 -37.92
C ASN A 52 -9.78 19.91 -37.40
N PRO A 53 -9.36 18.99 -38.29
CA PRO A 53 -8.93 17.64 -37.92
C PRO A 53 -7.67 17.67 -37.03
N VAL A 54 -6.85 18.73 -37.16
CA VAL A 54 -5.69 19.01 -36.30
C VAL A 54 -6.09 19.23 -34.84
N LEU A 55 -7.16 20.00 -34.56
CA LEU A 55 -7.67 20.23 -33.19
C LEU A 55 -8.28 18.97 -32.57
N LYS A 56 -8.94 18.12 -33.36
CA LYS A 56 -9.44 16.80 -32.91
C LYS A 56 -8.28 15.86 -32.58
N ASN A 57 -7.23 15.83 -33.41
CA ASN A 57 -6.05 15.02 -33.16
C ASN A 57 -5.22 15.56 -31.99
N GLN A 58 -5.14 16.88 -31.80
CA GLN A 58 -4.53 17.48 -30.60
C GLN A 58 -5.36 17.22 -29.34
N LYS A 59 -6.69 17.31 -29.38
CA LYS A 59 -7.56 16.94 -28.24
C LYS A 59 -7.50 15.45 -27.94
N LYS A 60 -7.45 14.57 -28.95
CA LYS A 60 -7.21 13.12 -28.77
C LYS A 60 -5.81 12.85 -28.20
N LYS A 61 -4.74 13.49 -28.72
CA LYS A 61 -3.38 13.39 -28.17
C LYS A 61 -3.29 13.92 -26.74
N LYS A 62 -3.93 15.05 -26.41
CA LYS A 62 -4.04 15.57 -25.03
C LYS A 62 -4.83 14.63 -24.12
N LYS A 63 -5.96 14.07 -24.57
CA LYS A 63 -6.71 13.04 -23.81
C LYS A 63 -5.90 11.76 -23.60
N LYS A 64 -5.15 11.30 -24.61
CA LYS A 64 -4.29 10.10 -24.52
C LYS A 64 -3.09 10.37 -23.59
N LYS A 65 -2.46 11.54 -23.65
CA LYS A 65 -1.41 12.00 -22.71
C LYS A 65 -1.95 12.16 -21.27
N SER A 66 -3.15 12.70 -21.09
CA SER A 66 -3.82 12.85 -19.79
C SER A 66 -4.19 11.50 -19.17
N SER A 67 -4.71 10.57 -19.97
CA SER A 67 -5.08 9.21 -19.55
C SER A 67 -3.88 8.36 -19.11
N GLY A 68 -2.70 8.57 -19.69
CA GLY A 68 -1.46 7.90 -19.29
C GLY A 68 -0.77 8.52 -18.06
N ARG A 69 -1.04 9.78 -17.72
CA ARG A 69 -0.44 10.47 -16.56
C ARG A 69 -1.11 10.11 -15.22
N GLN A 70 -2.44 10.01 -15.18
CA GLN A 70 -3.18 9.71 -13.95
C GLN A 70 -2.74 8.40 -13.25
N PRO A 71 -2.48 7.29 -13.97
CA PRO A 71 -2.02 6.05 -13.34
C PRO A 71 -0.65 6.23 -12.68
N LEU A 72 0.30 6.89 -13.36
CA LEU A 72 1.63 7.14 -12.83
C LEU A 72 1.61 8.02 -11.57
N LEU A 73 0.66 8.97 -11.49
CA LEU A 73 0.47 9.78 -10.27
C LEU A 73 0.05 8.91 -9.07
N PHE A 74 -0.84 7.93 -9.26
CA PHE A 74 -1.24 7.03 -8.17
C PHE A 74 -0.13 6.06 -7.76
N LEU A 75 0.67 5.59 -8.70
CA LEU A 75 1.86 4.81 -8.37
C LEU A 75 2.85 5.66 -7.55
N GLY A 76 3.10 6.89 -7.99
CA GLY A 76 3.93 7.86 -7.27
C GLY A 76 3.40 8.15 -5.86
N LEU A 77 2.08 8.25 -5.68
CA LEU A 77 1.45 8.40 -4.38
C LEU A 77 1.77 7.23 -3.44
N LEU A 78 1.57 5.98 -3.90
CA LEU A 78 1.85 4.79 -3.07
C LEU A 78 3.33 4.71 -2.68
N VAL A 79 4.24 4.95 -3.63
CA VAL A 79 5.68 4.97 -3.37
C VAL A 79 6.06 6.06 -2.38
N THR A 80 5.54 7.28 -2.58
CA THR A 80 5.85 8.42 -1.71
C THR A 80 5.37 8.17 -0.28
N VAL A 81 4.13 7.68 -0.11
CA VAL A 81 3.59 7.40 1.22
C VAL A 81 4.38 6.28 1.91
N ALA A 82 4.69 5.18 1.22
CA ALA A 82 5.51 4.12 1.80
C ALA A 82 6.92 4.60 2.18
N ALA A 83 7.53 5.46 1.36
CA ALA A 83 8.83 6.07 1.64
C ALA A 83 8.77 6.98 2.88
N ILE A 84 7.71 7.79 3.03
CA ILE A 84 7.49 8.61 4.23
C ILE A 84 7.45 7.72 5.48
N HIS A 85 6.71 6.61 5.44
CA HIS A 85 6.63 5.68 6.59
C HIS A 85 7.98 5.00 6.88
N LEU A 86 8.74 4.64 5.84
CA LEU A 86 10.07 4.06 5.97
C LEU A 86 11.06 5.04 6.63
N ILE A 87 11.08 6.29 6.16
CA ILE A 87 12.00 7.32 6.67
C ILE A 87 11.58 7.77 8.08
N ALA A 88 10.28 7.92 8.34
CA ALA A 88 9.79 8.31 9.66
C ALA A 88 10.00 7.22 10.72
N CYS A 89 10.08 5.93 10.34
CA CYS A 89 10.33 4.83 11.26
C CYS A 89 11.43 3.91 10.69
N PRO A 90 12.70 4.35 10.73
CA PRO A 90 13.81 3.65 10.08
C PRO A 90 14.26 2.39 10.83
N TYR A 91 13.93 2.32 12.13
CA TYR A 91 14.25 1.22 13.03
C TYR A 91 13.20 0.09 13.01
N THR A 92 13.59 -1.07 13.49
CA THR A 92 12.83 -2.32 13.41
C THR A 92 12.37 -2.82 14.77
N LYS A 93 11.42 -3.76 14.81
CA LYS A 93 11.06 -4.47 16.05
C LYS A 93 11.58 -5.90 16.08
N VAL A 94 11.47 -6.56 17.23
CA VAL A 94 11.86 -7.96 17.43
C VAL A 94 11.22 -8.92 16.43
N GLU A 95 10.00 -8.66 15.97
CA GLU A 95 9.29 -9.53 15.03
C GLU A 95 9.92 -9.49 13.62
N GLU A 96 10.70 -8.45 13.32
CA GLU A 96 11.43 -8.27 12.06
C GLU A 96 12.85 -8.87 12.12
N SER A 97 13.36 -9.13 13.33
CA SER A 97 14.77 -9.46 13.61
C SER A 97 15.27 -10.62 12.76
N PHE A 98 14.58 -11.78 12.79
CA PHE A 98 14.99 -12.96 12.02
C PHE A 98 15.26 -12.62 10.55
N ASN A 99 14.26 -12.06 9.85
CA ASN A 99 14.40 -11.81 8.42
C ASN A 99 15.43 -10.70 8.13
N LEU A 100 15.49 -9.68 9.00
CA LEU A 100 16.39 -8.56 8.82
C LEU A 100 17.85 -8.98 9.02
N GLN A 101 18.15 -9.69 10.10
CA GLN A 101 19.49 -10.19 10.42
C GLN A 101 19.91 -11.25 9.39
N ALA A 102 19.01 -12.14 8.96
CA ALA A 102 19.31 -13.11 7.91
C ALA A 102 19.68 -12.41 6.59
N THR A 103 18.96 -11.33 6.25
CA THR A 103 19.27 -10.52 5.06
C THR A 103 20.61 -9.82 5.21
N HIS A 104 20.93 -9.29 6.41
CA HIS A 104 22.24 -8.72 6.70
C HIS A 104 23.35 -9.76 6.46
N ASP A 105 23.22 -10.94 7.05
CA ASP A 105 24.25 -11.97 6.99
C ASP A 105 24.47 -12.47 5.55
N LEU A 106 23.40 -12.62 4.78
CA LEU A 106 23.47 -12.94 3.35
C LEU A 106 24.20 -11.86 2.53
N LEU A 107 24.04 -10.58 2.89
CA LEU A 107 24.65 -9.45 2.18
C LEU A 107 26.14 -9.27 2.52
N TYR A 108 26.51 -9.41 3.81
CA TYR A 108 27.87 -9.10 4.28
C TYR A 108 28.74 -10.33 4.53
N HIS A 109 28.17 -11.44 5.00
CA HIS A 109 28.91 -12.69 5.27
C HIS A 109 28.81 -13.69 4.11
N GLN A 110 27.77 -13.59 3.27
CA GLN A 110 27.61 -14.39 2.04
C GLN A 110 27.67 -15.90 2.32
N LEU A 111 28.75 -16.59 1.95
CA LEU A 111 28.92 -18.04 2.15
C LEU A 111 29.56 -18.40 3.51
N ASP A 112 29.97 -17.42 4.29
CA ASP A 112 30.57 -17.62 5.62
C ASP A 112 29.47 -17.80 6.67
N ILE A 113 28.90 -19.01 6.68
CA ILE A 113 27.72 -19.38 7.49
C ILE A 113 28.02 -19.30 8.99
N ASP A 114 29.26 -19.54 9.40
CA ASP A 114 29.66 -19.54 10.81
C ASP A 114 29.48 -18.15 11.47
N LYS A 115 29.46 -17.08 10.67
CA LYS A 115 29.24 -15.70 11.15
C LYS A 115 27.78 -15.28 11.23
N TYR A 116 26.84 -16.15 10.85
CA TYR A 116 25.42 -15.79 10.83
C TYR A 116 24.87 -15.66 12.26
N ASP A 117 24.05 -14.64 12.50
CA ASP A 117 23.40 -14.34 13.78
C ASP A 117 22.58 -15.53 14.30
N HIS A 118 22.08 -16.36 13.39
CA HIS A 118 21.20 -17.47 13.69
C HIS A 118 21.90 -18.68 14.33
N HIS A 119 23.24 -18.77 14.21
CA HIS A 119 24.04 -19.77 14.91
C HIS A 119 24.33 -19.35 16.34
N GLU A 120 24.56 -18.05 16.56
CA GLU A 120 24.86 -17.48 17.86
C GLU A 120 23.58 -17.25 18.70
N PHE A 121 22.50 -16.81 18.04
CA PHE A 121 21.22 -16.46 18.65
C PHE A 121 20.05 -17.12 17.89
N PRO A 122 19.84 -18.45 18.04
CA PRO A 122 18.75 -19.14 17.36
C PRO A 122 17.40 -18.68 17.90
N GLY A 123 16.48 -18.31 17.00
CA GLY A 123 15.13 -17.95 17.37
C GLY A 123 14.31 -19.16 17.87
N VAL A 124 13.38 -18.92 18.78
CA VAL A 124 12.51 -19.96 19.39
C VAL A 124 11.56 -20.65 18.41
N VAL A 125 11.42 -20.13 17.19
CA VAL A 125 10.58 -20.72 16.13
C VAL A 125 11.39 -20.84 14.85
N PRO A 126 11.45 -22.02 14.20
CA PRO A 126 12.10 -22.16 12.91
C PRO A 126 11.39 -21.31 11.85
N ARG A 127 12.17 -20.55 11.08
CA ARG A 127 11.68 -19.66 10.02
C ARG A 127 12.41 -19.97 8.71
N THR A 128 11.76 -19.65 7.59
CA THR A 128 12.31 -19.84 6.24
C THR A 128 13.32 -18.77 5.87
N PHE A 129 14.46 -19.17 5.30
CA PHE A 129 15.47 -18.26 4.73
C PHE A 129 15.09 -17.75 3.33
N LEU A 130 14.02 -18.25 2.72
CA LEU A 130 13.66 -17.91 1.34
C LEU A 130 13.33 -16.43 1.15
N GLY A 131 12.61 -15.83 2.10
CA GLY A 131 12.29 -14.40 2.06
C GLY A 131 13.54 -13.52 2.15
N PRO A 132 14.38 -13.68 3.20
CA PRO A 132 15.66 -12.99 3.32
C PRO A 132 16.57 -13.16 2.10
N LEU A 133 16.66 -14.37 1.54
CA LEU A 133 17.45 -14.64 0.34
C LEU A 133 16.99 -13.78 -0.85
N LEU A 134 15.69 -13.75 -1.14
CA LEU A 134 15.14 -12.95 -2.23
C LEU A 134 15.42 -11.45 -2.01
N ILE A 135 15.22 -10.95 -0.79
CA ILE A 135 15.48 -9.54 -0.48
C ILE A 135 16.97 -9.22 -0.62
N ALA A 136 17.87 -10.08 -0.12
CA ALA A 136 19.31 -9.90 -0.25
C ALA A 136 19.74 -9.82 -1.72
N VAL A 137 19.25 -10.73 -2.58
CA VAL A 137 19.54 -10.72 -4.02
C VAL A 137 19.10 -9.42 -4.69
N PHE A 138 17.90 -8.93 -4.39
CA PHE A 138 17.41 -7.68 -4.99
C PHE A 138 18.04 -6.41 -4.38
N SER A 139 18.52 -6.49 -3.14
CA SER A 139 19.18 -5.38 -2.44
C SER A 139 20.67 -5.28 -2.75
N SER A 140 21.32 -6.39 -3.13
CA SER A 140 22.77 -6.49 -3.30
C SER A 140 23.39 -5.47 -4.24
N PRO A 141 22.79 -5.07 -5.38
CA PRO A 141 23.45 -4.09 -6.26
C PRO A 141 23.55 -2.72 -5.62
N VAL A 142 22.50 -2.31 -4.89
CA VAL A 142 22.48 -1.01 -4.20
C VAL A 142 23.36 -1.06 -2.95
N VAL A 143 23.32 -2.15 -2.19
CA VAL A 143 24.17 -2.33 -1.00
C VAL A 143 25.65 -2.37 -1.38
N TYR A 144 26.00 -2.99 -2.51
CA TYR A 144 27.35 -2.97 -3.04
C TYR A 144 27.82 -1.56 -3.42
N VAL A 145 26.95 -0.75 -4.04
CA VAL A 145 27.27 0.66 -4.32
C VAL A 145 27.42 1.45 -3.01
N LEU A 146 26.56 1.22 -2.02
CA LEU A 146 26.67 1.86 -0.70
C LEU A 146 27.98 1.49 0.00
N SER A 147 28.41 0.22 -0.07
CA SER A 147 29.68 -0.21 0.51
C SER A 147 30.88 0.39 -0.22
N LEU A 148 30.82 0.54 -1.55
CA LEU A 148 31.87 1.23 -2.33
C LEU A 148 31.99 2.71 -1.97
N LEU A 149 30.89 3.35 -1.55
CA LEU A 149 30.87 4.74 -1.10
C LEU A 149 31.17 4.87 0.40
N GLU A 150 31.55 3.78 1.08
CA GLU A 150 31.81 3.72 2.53
C GLU A 150 30.64 4.28 3.36
N MET A 151 29.41 4.08 2.86
CA MET A 151 28.20 4.52 3.54
C MET A 151 27.87 3.58 4.71
N SER A 152 27.33 4.16 5.79
CA SER A 152 26.90 3.40 6.96
C SER A 152 25.93 2.27 6.59
N LYS A 153 26.10 1.12 7.25
CA LYS A 153 25.22 -0.06 7.14
C LYS A 153 23.74 0.28 7.43
N PHE A 154 23.47 1.40 8.11
CA PHE A 154 22.12 1.95 8.28
C PHE A 154 21.39 2.19 6.96
N TYR A 155 22.07 2.70 5.92
CA TYR A 155 21.45 2.92 4.61
C TYR A 155 21.15 1.60 3.89
N SER A 156 21.94 0.56 4.15
CA SER A 156 21.65 -0.79 3.66
C SER A 156 20.38 -1.36 4.28
N GLN A 157 20.09 -1.08 5.57
CA GLN A 157 18.80 -1.44 6.18
C GLN A 157 17.62 -0.76 5.50
N LEU A 158 17.73 0.55 5.21
CA LEU A 158 16.68 1.28 4.48
C LEU A 158 16.47 0.71 3.08
N THR A 159 17.56 0.32 2.42
CA THR A 159 17.51 -0.32 1.08
C THR A 159 16.78 -1.65 1.13
N VAL A 160 17.16 -2.54 2.05
CA VAL A 160 16.54 -3.85 2.27
C VAL A 160 15.03 -3.73 2.51
N ARG A 161 14.64 -2.80 3.39
CA ARG A 161 13.23 -2.50 3.68
C ARG A 161 12.50 -1.86 2.50
N GLY A 162 13.18 -0.99 1.76
CA GLY A 162 12.67 -0.34 0.56
C GLY A 162 12.39 -1.32 -0.57
N VAL A 163 13.28 -2.28 -0.80
CA VAL A 163 13.12 -3.36 -1.80
C VAL A 163 11.87 -4.19 -1.51
N LEU A 164 11.65 -4.58 -0.25
CA LEU A 164 10.42 -5.27 0.15
C LEU A 164 9.18 -4.41 -0.11
N GLY A 165 9.23 -3.13 0.29
CA GLY A 165 8.14 -2.18 0.05
C GLY A 165 7.81 -2.01 -1.43
N LEU A 166 8.82 -1.92 -2.30
CA LEU A 166 8.64 -1.85 -3.74
C LEU A 166 7.99 -3.13 -4.29
N GLY A 167 8.34 -4.31 -3.76
CA GLY A 167 7.68 -5.57 -4.09
C GLY A 167 6.18 -5.57 -3.75
N VAL A 168 5.82 -5.11 -2.55
CA VAL A 168 4.41 -4.96 -2.13
C VAL A 168 3.68 -3.94 -3.01
N ILE A 169 4.29 -2.79 -3.28
CA ILE A 169 3.70 -1.75 -4.14
C ILE A 169 3.53 -2.25 -5.58
N PHE A 170 4.47 -3.02 -6.10
CA PHE A 170 4.34 -3.66 -7.41
C PHE A 170 3.15 -4.62 -7.46
N GLY A 171 2.95 -5.41 -6.39
CA GLY A 171 1.77 -6.25 -6.21
C GLY A 171 0.47 -5.44 -6.18
N LEU A 172 0.41 -4.39 -5.35
CA LEU A 172 -0.74 -3.47 -5.26
C LEU A 172 -1.04 -2.81 -6.61
N TRP A 173 -0.01 -2.41 -7.33
CA TRP A 173 -0.11 -1.77 -8.64
C TRP A 173 -0.66 -2.73 -9.71
N THR A 174 -0.21 -3.98 -9.68
CA THR A 174 -0.70 -5.02 -10.59
C THR A 174 -2.16 -5.36 -10.31
N LEU A 175 -2.54 -5.46 -9.03
CA LEU A 175 -3.93 -5.61 -8.61
C LEU A 175 -4.78 -4.40 -9.00
N GLN A 176 -4.27 -3.18 -8.84
CA GLN A 176 -4.95 -1.95 -9.23
C GLN A 176 -5.27 -1.89 -10.72
N LYS A 177 -4.33 -2.30 -11.58
CA LYS A 177 -4.56 -2.38 -13.03
C LYS A 177 -5.70 -3.33 -13.35
N GLU A 178 -5.78 -4.45 -12.63
CA GLU A 178 -6.84 -5.43 -12.81
C GLU A 178 -8.19 -4.92 -12.28
N VAL A 179 -8.22 -4.28 -11.12
CA VAL A 179 -9.40 -3.57 -10.59
C VAL A 179 -9.89 -2.52 -11.59
N ARG A 180 -8.97 -1.78 -12.24
CA ARG A 180 -9.32 -0.82 -13.28
C ARG A 180 -9.93 -1.48 -14.51
N ARG A 181 -9.41 -2.63 -14.91
CA ARG A 181 -9.90 -3.41 -16.06
C ARG A 181 -11.33 -3.90 -15.82
N GLN A 182 -11.61 -4.42 -14.63
CA GLN A 182 -12.89 -5.05 -14.27
C GLN A 182 -13.95 -4.03 -13.83
N PHE A 183 -13.57 -3.03 -13.02
CA PHE A 183 -14.49 -2.12 -12.33
C PHE A 183 -14.37 -0.65 -12.77
N GLY A 184 -13.45 -0.34 -13.68
CA GLY A 184 -13.28 1.00 -14.25
C GLY A 184 -12.33 1.92 -13.46
N ALA A 185 -12.04 3.09 -14.05
CA ALA A 185 -11.03 4.02 -13.54
C ALA A 185 -11.36 4.63 -12.18
N THR A 186 -12.64 4.89 -11.89
CA THR A 186 -13.06 5.50 -10.62
C THR A 186 -12.81 4.57 -9.44
N VAL A 187 -13.19 3.29 -9.56
CA VAL A 187 -12.98 2.28 -8.50
C VAL A 187 -11.49 2.07 -8.26
N ALA A 188 -10.70 2.00 -9.34
CA ALA A 188 -9.26 1.85 -9.23
C ALA A 188 -8.55 3.07 -8.63
N ALA A 189 -9.09 4.29 -8.82
CA ALA A 189 -8.61 5.48 -8.14
C ALA A 189 -8.96 5.45 -6.64
N MET A 190 -10.19 5.05 -6.29
CA MET A 190 -10.59 4.89 -4.88
C MET A 190 -9.77 3.81 -4.17
N PHE A 191 -9.47 2.71 -4.84
CA PHE A 191 -8.54 1.68 -4.35
C PHE A 191 -7.19 2.30 -3.96
N CYS A 192 -6.59 3.10 -4.84
CA CYS A 192 -5.32 3.79 -4.52
C CYS A 192 -5.43 4.74 -3.34
N TRP A 193 -6.48 5.57 -3.28
CA TRP A 193 -6.68 6.49 -2.17
C TRP A 193 -6.87 5.77 -0.83
N ILE A 194 -7.67 4.71 -0.81
CA ILE A 194 -7.90 3.92 0.41
C ILE A 194 -6.60 3.23 0.82
N SER A 195 -5.90 2.57 -0.09
CA SER A 195 -4.62 1.92 0.21
C SER A 195 -3.57 2.91 0.70
N ALA A 196 -3.42 4.06 0.04
CA ALA A 196 -2.44 5.08 0.40
C ALA A 196 -2.74 5.75 1.75
N THR A 197 -4.00 5.78 2.18
CA THR A 197 -4.41 6.42 3.44
C THR A 197 -4.59 5.43 4.59
N GLN A 198 -4.34 4.14 4.36
CA GLN A 198 -4.43 3.13 5.39
C GLN A 198 -3.08 2.96 6.10
N PHE A 199 -3.01 3.39 7.36
CA PHE A 199 -1.81 3.27 8.20
C PHE A 199 -1.18 1.88 8.16
N HIS A 200 -1.92 0.83 8.53
CA HIS A 200 -1.33 -0.50 8.66
C HIS A 200 -0.70 -0.99 7.34
N LEU A 201 -1.35 -0.83 6.19
CA LEU A 201 -0.79 -1.29 4.92
C LEU A 201 0.49 -0.53 4.55
N MET A 202 0.47 0.80 4.61
CA MET A 202 1.61 1.62 4.19
C MET A 202 2.76 1.59 5.21
N PHE A 203 2.46 1.51 6.50
CA PHE A 203 3.44 1.39 7.57
C PHE A 203 4.16 0.05 7.55
N TYR A 204 3.42 -1.06 7.39
CA TYR A 204 4.01 -2.39 7.44
C TYR A 204 4.61 -2.85 6.10
N CYS A 205 4.28 -2.24 4.96
CA CYS A 205 4.74 -2.74 3.65
C CYS A 205 6.26 -2.78 3.48
N THR A 206 7.02 -1.98 4.22
CA THR A 206 8.50 -1.93 4.19
C THR A 206 9.14 -2.68 5.37
N ARG A 207 8.34 -3.27 6.27
CA ARG A 207 8.83 -3.99 7.45
C ARG A 207 9.06 -5.45 7.11
N THR A 208 10.20 -6.01 7.52
CA THR A 208 10.62 -7.39 7.18
C THR A 208 9.89 -8.45 8.01
N LEU A 209 8.58 -8.27 8.18
CA LEU A 209 7.71 -9.21 8.86
C LEU A 209 7.39 -10.39 7.92
N PRO A 210 7.26 -11.61 8.46
CA PRO A 210 6.84 -12.76 7.66
C PRO A 210 5.50 -12.54 6.92
N ASN A 211 4.55 -11.79 7.52
CA ASN A 211 3.27 -11.47 6.87
C ASN A 211 3.46 -10.60 5.62
N VAL A 212 4.43 -9.69 5.66
CA VAL A 212 4.66 -8.70 4.60
C VAL A 212 5.41 -9.35 3.44
N LEU A 213 6.37 -10.24 3.75
CA LEU A 213 6.98 -11.14 2.76
C LEU A 213 5.91 -11.95 2.03
N ALA A 214 4.97 -12.54 2.77
CA ALA A 214 3.85 -13.26 2.18
C ALA A 214 2.92 -12.33 1.37
N LEU A 215 2.65 -11.11 1.87
CA LEU A 215 1.80 -10.13 1.19
C LEU A 215 2.32 -9.76 -0.20
N ALA A 216 3.64 -9.64 -0.37
CA ALA A 216 4.28 -9.37 -1.67
C ALA A 216 3.94 -10.45 -2.73
N VAL A 217 3.71 -11.69 -2.30
CA VAL A 217 3.30 -12.82 -3.15
C VAL A 217 1.77 -12.93 -3.28
N VAL A 218 1.04 -12.71 -2.18
CA VAL A 218 -0.42 -12.81 -2.15
C VAL A 218 -1.10 -11.77 -3.06
N LEU A 219 -0.54 -10.58 -3.22
CA LEU A 219 -1.09 -9.57 -4.13
C LEU A 219 -1.11 -10.03 -5.61
N PRO A 220 -0.01 -10.58 -6.17
CA PRO A 220 -0.03 -11.32 -7.43
C PRO A 220 -1.02 -12.50 -7.46
N VAL A 221 -1.16 -13.27 -6.38
CA VAL A 221 -2.15 -14.37 -6.29
C VAL A 221 -3.58 -13.85 -6.48
N LEU A 222 -3.96 -12.81 -5.75
CA LEU A 222 -5.28 -12.16 -5.88
C LEU A 222 -5.49 -11.61 -7.30
N THR A 223 -4.44 -11.06 -7.89
CA THR A 223 -4.50 -10.57 -9.28
C THR A 223 -4.71 -11.70 -10.27
N ALA A 224 -4.00 -12.83 -10.12
CA ALA A 224 -4.15 -14.01 -10.96
C ALA A 224 -5.56 -14.60 -10.86
N TRP A 225 -6.12 -14.63 -9.64
CA TRP A 225 -7.51 -15.04 -9.40
C TRP A 225 -8.51 -14.14 -10.13
N LEU A 226 -8.35 -12.81 -10.00
CA LEU A 226 -9.22 -11.82 -10.65
C LEU A 226 -9.10 -11.81 -12.18
N GLN A 227 -7.93 -12.23 -12.70
CA GLN A 227 -7.67 -12.44 -14.12
C GLN A 227 -8.15 -13.79 -14.65
N HIS A 228 -8.65 -14.69 -13.80
CA HIS A 228 -8.99 -16.07 -14.14
C HIS A 228 -7.81 -16.91 -14.65
N ARG A 229 -6.57 -16.57 -14.24
CA ARG A 229 -5.36 -17.35 -14.52
C ARG A 229 -5.16 -18.43 -13.47
N TRP A 230 -5.99 -19.48 -13.53
CA TRP A 230 -6.09 -20.49 -12.47
C TRP A 230 -4.79 -21.21 -12.16
N ALA A 231 -4.00 -21.58 -13.17
CA ALA A 231 -2.71 -22.24 -12.96
C ALA A 231 -1.76 -21.35 -12.13
N LEU A 232 -1.62 -20.07 -12.51
CA LEU A 232 -0.79 -19.12 -11.79
C LEU A 232 -1.31 -18.87 -10.36
N PHE A 233 -2.64 -18.77 -10.19
CA PHE A 233 -3.26 -18.66 -8.87
C PHE A 233 -2.91 -19.85 -7.98
N VAL A 234 -3.02 -21.09 -8.47
CA VAL A 234 -2.73 -22.30 -7.69
C VAL A 234 -1.24 -22.40 -7.34
N TRP A 235 -0.35 -22.23 -8.31
CA TRP A 235 1.10 -22.32 -8.08
C TRP A 235 1.60 -21.26 -7.09
N LEU A 236 1.19 -20.00 -7.28
CA LEU A 236 1.57 -18.94 -6.36
C LEU A 236 0.92 -19.09 -4.98
N SER A 237 -0.30 -19.63 -4.89
CA SER A 237 -0.94 -19.93 -3.60
C SER A 237 -0.20 -21.02 -2.85
N ALA A 238 0.18 -22.11 -3.52
CA ALA A 238 0.97 -23.19 -2.92
C ALA A 238 2.33 -22.66 -2.43
N PHE A 239 3.01 -21.85 -3.24
CA PHE A 239 4.24 -21.19 -2.87
C PHE A 239 4.08 -20.29 -1.63
N ALA A 240 3.01 -19.48 -1.57
CA ALA A 240 2.74 -18.61 -0.42
C ALA A 240 2.43 -19.41 0.87
N ILE A 241 1.61 -20.46 0.76
CA ILE A 241 1.17 -21.29 1.90
C ILE A 241 2.34 -22.09 2.47
N ILE A 242 3.08 -22.79 1.62
CA ILE A 242 4.18 -23.68 2.04
C ILE A 242 5.41 -22.86 2.40
N GLY A 243 5.75 -21.87 1.57
CA GLY A 243 7.01 -21.13 1.69
C GLY A 243 7.01 -20.08 2.80
N PHE A 244 5.84 -19.52 3.14
CA PHE A 244 5.75 -18.47 4.15
C PHE A 244 4.82 -18.85 5.31
N ARG A 245 3.53 -19.11 5.02
CA ARG A 245 2.49 -19.15 6.06
C ARG A 245 1.34 -20.09 5.74
N ALA A 246 1.23 -21.14 6.55
CA ALA A 246 0.17 -22.13 6.42
C ALA A 246 -1.23 -21.54 6.64
N GLU A 247 -1.41 -20.51 7.49
CA GLU A 247 -2.74 -19.93 7.75
C GLU A 247 -3.40 -19.30 6.51
N LEU A 248 -2.62 -18.98 5.48
CA LEU A 248 -3.14 -18.51 4.19
C LEU A 248 -4.01 -19.55 3.50
N CYS A 249 -3.94 -20.83 3.90
CA CYS A 249 -4.81 -21.88 3.40
C CYS A 249 -6.29 -21.58 3.67
N MET A 250 -6.61 -20.86 4.76
CA MET A 250 -8.00 -20.50 5.07
C MET A 250 -8.55 -19.53 4.02
N LEU A 251 -7.80 -18.49 3.68
CA LEU A 251 -8.22 -17.50 2.70
C LEU A 251 -8.13 -18.06 1.27
N LEU A 252 -6.95 -18.51 0.86
CA LEU A 252 -6.68 -18.93 -0.51
C LEU A 252 -7.36 -20.27 -0.84
N GLY A 253 -7.45 -21.17 0.15
CA GLY A 253 -8.21 -22.42 0.02
C GLY A 253 -9.71 -22.17 -0.09
N LEU A 254 -10.28 -21.23 0.67
CA LEU A 254 -11.68 -20.83 0.50
C LEU A 254 -11.92 -20.19 -0.87
N MET A 255 -11.02 -19.34 -1.35
CA MET A 255 -11.11 -18.76 -2.69
C MET A 255 -11.03 -19.84 -3.78
N LEU A 256 -10.18 -20.85 -3.62
CA LEU A 256 -10.13 -22.01 -4.51
C LEU A 256 -11.44 -22.80 -4.45
N LEU A 257 -11.96 -23.08 -3.26
CA LEU A 257 -13.22 -23.80 -3.07
C LEU A 257 -14.40 -23.05 -3.67
N LEU A 258 -14.48 -21.73 -3.52
CA LEU A 258 -15.48 -20.88 -4.18
C LEU A 258 -15.36 -20.96 -5.71
N THR A 259 -14.13 -20.97 -6.24
CA THR A 259 -13.87 -21.10 -7.68
C THR A 259 -14.32 -22.46 -8.21
N LEU A 260 -14.09 -23.53 -7.44
CA LEU A 260 -14.56 -24.89 -7.73
C LEU A 260 -16.09 -24.99 -7.61
N TYR A 261 -16.69 -24.40 -6.57
CA TYR A 261 -18.12 -24.38 -6.29
C TYR A 261 -18.92 -23.63 -7.35
N GLN A 262 -18.41 -22.51 -7.85
CA GLN A 262 -18.99 -21.77 -8.97
C GLN A 262 -18.90 -22.53 -10.31
N ARG A 263 -18.37 -23.76 -10.32
CA ARG A 263 -18.41 -24.68 -11.46
C ARG A 263 -17.86 -24.08 -12.74
N ARG A 264 -16.84 -23.24 -12.61
CA ARG A 264 -15.88 -23.03 -13.70
C ARG A 264 -15.04 -24.29 -13.97
N LEU A 265 -15.30 -25.37 -13.22
CA LEU A 265 -14.88 -26.76 -13.38
C LEU A 265 -16.09 -27.74 -13.16
N SER A 266 -16.36 -28.58 -14.18
CA SER A 266 -17.30 -29.74 -14.33
C SER A 266 -18.77 -29.68 -13.84
N VAL A 267 -19.72 -30.04 -14.74
CA VAL A 267 -21.06 -29.44 -14.97
C VAL A 267 -22.29 -30.12 -14.29
N ALA A 268 -22.27 -31.41 -13.97
CA ALA A 268 -23.51 -32.17 -13.66
C ALA A 268 -24.38 -31.72 -12.44
N ARG A 269 -23.84 -31.51 -11.23
CA ARG A 269 -24.64 -31.03 -10.06
C ARG A 269 -24.86 -29.51 -10.00
N LEU A 270 -24.45 -28.75 -11.02
CA LEU A 270 -24.72 -27.30 -11.11
C LEU A 270 -26.19 -27.06 -11.45
N PHE A 271 -26.78 -27.90 -12.31
CA PHE A 271 -28.10 -27.67 -12.87
C PHE A 271 -29.27 -27.89 -11.89
N GLN A 272 -29.11 -28.71 -10.85
CA GLN A 272 -30.21 -28.97 -9.90
C GLN A 272 -30.33 -27.92 -8.77
N HIS A 273 -29.30 -27.10 -8.54
CA HIS A 273 -29.30 -26.10 -7.46
C HIS A 273 -29.06 -24.66 -7.94
N ALA A 274 -28.63 -24.46 -9.20
CA ALA A 274 -28.42 -23.12 -9.74
C ALA A 274 -29.73 -22.37 -10.11
N ILE A 275 -30.83 -23.09 -10.35
CA ILE A 275 -32.09 -22.48 -10.80
C ILE A 275 -32.83 -21.74 -9.68
N PRO A 276 -32.95 -22.25 -8.43
CA PRO A 276 -33.60 -21.52 -7.35
C PRO A 276 -32.75 -20.37 -6.80
N ALA A 277 -31.42 -20.54 -6.72
CA ALA A 277 -30.50 -19.53 -6.20
C ALA A 277 -30.31 -18.34 -7.18
N GLY A 278 -30.47 -18.56 -8.49
CA GLY A 278 -30.40 -17.51 -9.51
C GLY A 278 -31.63 -16.58 -9.53
N ILE A 279 -32.80 -17.07 -9.11
CA ILE A 279 -34.04 -16.27 -9.09
C ILE A 279 -34.09 -15.33 -7.88
N LEU A 280 -33.43 -15.65 -6.77
CA LEU A 280 -33.41 -14.80 -5.57
C LEU A 280 -32.33 -13.69 -5.59
N CYS A 281 -31.50 -13.61 -6.64
CA CYS A 281 -30.41 -12.62 -6.75
C CYS A 281 -30.38 -11.82 -8.06
N LEU A 282 -31.54 -11.69 -8.74
CA LEU A 282 -31.68 -10.80 -9.89
C LEU A 282 -32.59 -9.61 -9.56
N GLY A 283 -31.97 -8.56 -9.01
CA GLY A 283 -32.58 -7.27 -8.72
C GLY A 283 -31.56 -6.13 -8.68
N LYS A 284 -31.09 -5.72 -9.88
CA LYS A 284 -30.28 -4.53 -10.24
C LYS A 284 -28.74 -4.68 -10.31
N SER A 285 -28.27 -5.16 -11.47
CA SER A 285 -26.94 -4.90 -12.01
C SER A 285 -27.01 -4.45 -13.48
N ALA A 286 -27.75 -3.38 -13.75
CA ALA A 286 -27.75 -2.73 -15.07
C ALA A 286 -28.02 -1.22 -14.93
N SER A 287 -27.04 -0.48 -14.38
CA SER A 287 -26.87 0.96 -14.59
C SER A 287 -25.50 1.38 -14.02
N ARG A 288 -24.48 1.59 -14.87
CA ARG A 288 -23.40 2.60 -14.71
C ARG A 288 -22.30 2.45 -15.77
N VAL A 289 -22.70 2.58 -17.03
CA VAL A 289 -21.85 3.23 -18.05
C VAL A 289 -22.62 4.46 -18.54
N CYS A 290 -22.68 5.46 -17.67
CA CYS A 290 -23.09 6.85 -17.94
C CYS A 290 -22.58 7.70 -16.77
N LEU A 291 -21.26 7.88 -16.67
CA LEU A 291 -20.63 8.91 -15.84
C LEU A 291 -19.89 9.91 -16.72
N LEU A 292 -20.54 10.33 -17.80
CA LEU A 292 -20.31 11.59 -18.46
C LEU A 292 -21.68 12.21 -18.70
N ASN A 293 -21.98 13.23 -17.90
CA ASN A 293 -23.03 14.22 -18.11
C ASN A 293 -24.49 13.76 -17.92
N ASN A 294 -25.04 14.00 -16.72
CA ASN A 294 -26.29 14.77 -16.59
C ASN A 294 -26.58 15.19 -15.14
N TYR A 295 -26.83 16.49 -14.99
CA TYR A 295 -27.17 17.21 -13.77
C TYR A 295 -28.61 16.91 -13.34
N LYS A 296 -28.84 15.92 -12.48
CA LYS A 296 -29.87 15.93 -11.43
C LYS A 296 -29.40 15.04 -10.26
N LYS A 297 -28.70 15.65 -9.29
CA LYS A 297 -28.13 14.96 -8.12
C LYS A 297 -29.22 14.72 -7.06
N SER A 298 -29.54 13.45 -6.79
CA SER A 298 -30.23 13.05 -5.56
C SER A 298 -29.35 13.39 -4.34
N TRP A 299 -29.97 13.85 -3.24
CA TRP A 299 -29.29 14.17 -1.98
C TRP A 299 -28.43 13.01 -1.45
N LEU A 300 -28.88 11.77 -1.65
CA LEU A 300 -28.15 10.55 -1.29
C LEU A 300 -26.77 10.43 -1.95
N TYR A 301 -26.61 10.88 -3.20
CA TYR A 301 -25.31 10.85 -3.87
C TYR A 301 -24.35 11.90 -3.30
N LYS A 302 -24.88 13.08 -2.91
CA LYS A 302 -24.09 14.11 -2.24
C LYS A 302 -23.62 13.62 -0.87
N MET A 303 -24.51 12.99 -0.09
CA MET A 303 -24.14 12.37 1.17
C MET A 303 -23.13 11.24 1.01
N GLY A 304 -23.34 10.32 0.07
CA GLY A 304 -22.39 9.22 -0.18
C GLY A 304 -21.01 9.73 -0.58
N THR A 305 -20.94 10.81 -1.35
CA THR A 305 -19.67 11.47 -1.69
C THR A 305 -19.02 12.10 -0.45
N LEU A 306 -19.80 12.78 0.39
CA LEU A 306 -19.32 13.39 1.63
C LEU A 306 -18.79 12.34 2.61
N LEU A 307 -19.47 11.20 2.73
CA LEU A 307 -19.03 10.08 3.57
C LEU A 307 -17.69 9.50 3.11
N VAL A 308 -17.51 9.29 1.80
CA VAL A 308 -16.23 8.80 1.26
C VAL A 308 -15.10 9.80 1.51
N ILE A 309 -15.34 11.10 1.28
CA ILE A 309 -14.34 12.16 1.54
C ILE A 309 -14.01 12.20 3.04
N GLY A 310 -15.03 12.19 3.91
CA GLY A 310 -14.86 12.16 5.35
C GLY A 310 -14.06 10.95 5.81
N HIS A 311 -14.36 9.75 5.30
CA HIS A 311 -13.60 8.54 5.61
C HIS A 311 -12.13 8.65 5.20
N ILE A 312 -11.84 9.17 3.99
CA ILE A 312 -10.46 9.39 3.54
C ILE A 312 -9.75 10.39 4.47
N MET A 313 -10.41 11.49 4.86
CA MET A 313 -9.84 12.48 5.78
C MET A 313 -9.55 11.89 7.16
N VAL A 314 -10.47 11.10 7.70
CA VAL A 314 -10.28 10.38 8.98
C VAL A 314 -9.11 9.41 8.88
N ASN A 315 -9.00 8.66 7.78
CA ASN A 315 -7.87 7.76 7.54
C ASN A 315 -6.53 8.50 7.44
N VAL A 316 -6.48 9.66 6.77
CA VAL A 316 -5.27 10.49 6.70
C VAL A 316 -4.88 10.99 8.10
N ALA A 317 -5.83 11.53 8.86
CA ALA A 317 -5.58 12.03 10.21
C ALA A 317 -5.13 10.89 11.14
N TYR A 318 -5.81 9.75 11.10
CA TYR A 318 -5.42 8.55 11.84
C TYR A 318 -4.02 8.08 11.46
N THR A 319 -3.72 7.99 10.17
CA THR A 319 -2.39 7.56 9.68
C THR A 319 -1.28 8.49 10.11
N ALA A 320 -1.50 9.81 10.02
CA ALA A 320 -0.52 10.79 10.48
C ALA A 320 -0.26 10.66 11.99
N THR A 321 -1.31 10.56 12.80
CA THR A 321 -1.22 10.38 14.25
C THR A 321 -0.54 9.07 14.61
N SER A 322 -0.96 7.95 14.02
CA SER A 322 -0.36 6.63 14.29
C SER A 322 1.10 6.57 13.86
N LEU A 323 1.49 7.22 12.75
CA LEU A 323 2.88 7.31 12.33
C LEU A 323 3.71 8.15 13.30
N TYR A 324 3.19 9.30 13.74
CA TYR A 324 3.84 10.15 14.72
C TYR A 324 4.08 9.42 16.05
N VAL A 325 3.08 8.73 16.58
CA VAL A 325 3.21 7.93 17.81
C VAL A 325 4.21 6.77 17.60
N SER A 326 4.14 6.10 16.44
CA SER A 326 5.00 4.96 16.14
C SER A 326 6.49 5.34 16.07
N HIS A 327 6.82 6.57 15.66
CA HIS A 327 8.20 7.07 15.60
C HIS A 327 8.94 6.89 16.94
N PHE A 328 8.26 7.09 18.06
CA PHE A 328 8.83 6.99 19.42
C PHE A 328 8.85 5.57 19.99
N ASN A 329 8.49 4.56 19.20
CA ASN A 329 8.46 3.16 19.64
C ASN A 329 9.77 2.41 19.34
N TYR A 330 10.87 3.12 19.06
CA TYR A 330 12.15 2.49 18.69
C TYR A 330 13.36 2.97 19.53
N PRO A 331 13.27 2.99 20.87
CA PRO A 331 14.35 3.49 21.71
C PRO A 331 15.66 2.72 21.53
N GLY A 332 15.66 1.40 21.30
CA GLY A 332 16.90 0.63 21.09
C GLY A 332 17.66 1.03 19.82
N GLY A 333 16.94 1.33 18.75
CA GLY A 333 17.53 1.84 17.51
C GLY A 333 18.13 3.23 17.68
N VAL A 334 17.40 4.12 18.38
CA VAL A 334 17.89 5.46 18.76
C VAL A 334 19.12 5.36 19.67
N ALA A 335 19.13 4.41 20.61
CA ALA A 335 20.25 4.23 21.53
C ALA A 335 21.52 3.79 20.81
N MET A 336 21.43 2.90 19.82
CA MET A 336 22.57 2.54 18.97
C MET A 336 23.10 3.75 18.19
N GLN A 337 22.20 4.57 17.64
CA GLN A 337 22.60 5.81 16.98
C GLN A 337 23.33 6.75 17.96
N ARG A 338 22.78 6.95 19.17
CA ARG A 338 23.39 7.80 20.20
C ARG A 338 24.75 7.28 20.66
N LEU A 339 24.92 5.97 20.81
CA LEU A 339 26.20 5.36 21.14
C LEU A 339 27.27 5.74 20.10
N HIS A 340 26.95 5.59 18.81
CA HIS A 340 27.84 5.92 17.71
C HIS A 340 28.11 7.42 17.53
N GLU A 341 27.20 8.29 18.02
CA GLU A 341 27.40 9.74 18.04
C GLU A 341 28.25 10.20 19.23
N LEU A 342 28.12 9.55 20.38
CA LEU A 342 28.75 9.99 21.64
C LEU A 342 30.14 9.39 21.85
N VAL A 343 30.38 8.17 21.39
CA VAL A 343 31.63 7.44 21.63
C VAL A 343 32.55 7.50 20.40
N PRO A 344 33.79 7.99 20.53
CA PRO A 344 34.73 8.05 19.42
C PRO A 344 35.00 6.67 18.81
N PRO A 345 35.08 6.53 17.47
CA PRO A 345 35.25 5.24 16.80
C PRO A 345 36.52 4.47 17.20
N GLN A 346 37.55 5.16 17.69
CA GLN A 346 38.83 4.56 18.09
C GLN A 346 38.79 3.92 19.48
N THR A 347 37.71 4.12 20.24
CA THR A 347 37.51 3.53 21.56
C THR A 347 37.29 2.03 21.43
N ASP A 348 37.95 1.21 22.24
CA ASP A 348 37.61 -0.22 22.35
C ASP A 348 36.30 -0.37 23.12
N VAL A 349 35.21 -0.55 22.38
CA VAL A 349 33.87 -0.71 22.93
C VAL A 349 33.50 -2.18 22.89
N LEU A 350 33.25 -2.73 24.08
CA LEU A 350 32.47 -3.94 24.29
C LEU A 350 31.13 -3.53 24.90
N LEU A 351 30.07 -3.62 24.09
CA LEU A 351 28.70 -3.22 24.42
C LEU A 351 27.85 -4.44 24.77
N HIS A 352 27.25 -4.44 25.96
CA HIS A 352 26.13 -5.32 26.26
C HIS A 352 24.80 -4.67 25.85
N ILE A 353 23.96 -5.42 25.16
CA ILE A 353 22.62 -5.01 24.70
C ILE A 353 21.61 -5.90 25.41
N ASP A 354 20.82 -5.31 26.30
CA ASP A 354 19.78 -6.06 26.99
C ASP A 354 18.58 -6.40 26.10
N VAL A 355 17.69 -7.23 26.64
CA VAL A 355 16.48 -7.70 25.95
C VAL A 355 15.58 -6.52 25.54
N ALA A 356 15.38 -5.53 26.41
CA ALA A 356 14.52 -4.39 26.12
C ALA A 356 15.05 -3.54 24.95
N ALA A 357 16.36 -3.33 24.89
CA ALA A 357 17.02 -2.65 23.80
C ALA A 357 16.97 -3.47 22.51
N ALA A 358 17.30 -4.76 22.57
CA ALA A 358 17.25 -5.68 21.45
C ALA A 358 15.86 -5.70 20.79
N GLN A 359 14.79 -5.70 21.60
CA GLN A 359 13.42 -5.74 21.12
C GLN A 359 12.91 -4.43 20.50
N THR A 360 13.62 -3.32 20.72
CA THR A 360 13.14 -1.97 20.39
C THR A 360 13.99 -1.22 19.38
N GLY A 361 14.75 -1.92 18.54
CA GLY A 361 15.35 -1.29 17.35
C GLY A 361 16.78 -1.66 17.03
N VAL A 362 17.45 -2.44 17.88
CA VAL A 362 18.82 -2.88 17.61
C VAL A 362 18.84 -3.90 16.45
N SER A 363 19.76 -3.71 15.52
CA SER A 363 20.02 -4.63 14.41
C SER A 363 21.51 -4.62 14.04
N ARG A 364 22.01 -5.65 13.34
CA ARG A 364 23.40 -5.68 12.86
C ARG A 364 23.70 -4.54 11.87
N PHE A 365 22.69 -4.05 11.15
CA PHE A 365 22.86 -2.86 10.30
C PHE A 365 23.15 -1.58 11.08
N LEU A 366 22.88 -1.53 12.40
CA LEU A 366 23.23 -0.41 13.27
C LEU A 366 24.63 -0.55 13.90
N GLN A 367 25.33 -1.67 13.67
CA GLN A 367 26.70 -1.89 14.12
C GLN A 367 27.66 -1.27 13.09
N VAL A 368 27.81 0.06 13.16
CA VAL A 368 28.52 0.83 12.13
C VAL A 368 30.04 0.67 12.27
N ASN A 369 30.54 0.45 13.49
CA ASN A 369 31.97 0.32 13.76
C ASN A 369 32.37 -1.15 13.87
N GLU A 370 33.25 -1.60 12.97
CA GLU A 370 33.71 -2.99 12.94
C GLU A 370 34.71 -3.33 14.04
N GLY A 371 35.34 -2.32 14.65
CA GLY A 371 36.25 -2.51 15.79
C GLY A 371 35.53 -2.69 17.13
N TRP A 372 34.21 -2.50 17.17
CA TRP A 372 33.40 -2.65 18.38
C TRP A 372 32.80 -4.05 18.47
N ARG A 373 32.67 -4.54 19.69
CA ARG A 373 32.03 -5.83 19.99
C ARG A 373 30.65 -5.59 20.58
N TYR A 374 29.67 -6.27 20.03
CA TYR A 374 28.27 -6.13 20.41
C TYR A 374 27.76 -7.47 20.89
N ASP A 375 27.37 -7.53 22.16
CA ASP A 375 26.91 -8.73 22.81
C ASP A 375 25.44 -8.57 23.20
N LYS A 376 24.63 -9.59 22.88
CA LYS A 376 23.19 -9.66 23.17
C LYS A 376 22.85 -10.86 24.06
N ARG A 377 23.84 -11.49 24.70
CA ARG A 377 23.61 -12.67 25.53
C ARG A 377 22.71 -12.33 26.72
N GLU A 378 21.77 -13.22 27.01
CA GLU A 378 20.75 -13.05 28.06
C GLU A 378 21.11 -13.79 29.36
N ASP A 379 22.25 -14.50 29.39
CA ASP A 379 22.72 -15.29 30.54
C ASP A 379 23.35 -14.43 31.64
N VAL A 380 23.88 -13.25 31.31
CA VAL A 380 24.46 -12.31 32.27
C VAL A 380 23.36 -11.42 32.86
N GLN A 381 23.09 -11.61 34.16
CA GLN A 381 22.07 -10.82 34.86
C GLN A 381 22.55 -9.41 35.22
N PRO A 382 21.64 -8.42 35.31
CA PRO A 382 22.00 -7.08 35.76
C PRO A 382 22.68 -7.09 37.15
N GLY A 383 23.82 -6.41 37.27
CA GLY A 383 24.61 -6.30 38.51
C GLY A 383 25.53 -7.47 38.81
N ALA A 384 25.55 -8.51 37.97
CA ALA A 384 26.52 -9.61 38.10
C ALA A 384 27.96 -9.14 37.83
N GLU A 385 28.96 -9.82 38.39
CA GLU A 385 30.38 -9.47 38.18
C GLU A 385 30.77 -9.45 36.69
N GLY A 386 30.23 -10.38 35.90
CA GLY A 386 30.45 -10.40 34.45
C GLY A 386 29.93 -9.17 33.71
N MET A 387 29.02 -8.36 34.29
CA MET A 387 28.62 -7.09 33.70
C MET A 387 29.74 -6.05 33.72
N LEU A 388 30.71 -6.20 34.63
CA LEU A 388 31.88 -5.33 34.69
C LEU A 388 32.84 -5.58 33.53
N ASP A 389 32.76 -6.70 32.81
CA ASP A 389 33.61 -6.94 31.64
C ASP A 389 33.25 -5.99 30.47
N TYR A 390 31.98 -5.56 30.42
CA TYR A 390 31.51 -4.65 29.38
C TYR A 390 31.93 -3.21 29.67
N THR A 391 32.41 -2.54 28.63
CA THR A 391 32.74 -1.11 28.71
C THR A 391 31.48 -0.25 28.71
N HIS A 392 30.44 -0.70 28.00
CA HIS A 392 29.19 0.00 27.82
C HIS A 392 28.03 -0.97 27.99
N ILE A 393 26.94 -0.50 28.58
CA ILE A 393 25.72 -1.28 28.79
C ILE A 393 24.55 -0.47 28.26
N LEU A 394 23.80 -1.05 27.34
CA LEU A 394 22.53 -0.52 26.89
C LEU A 394 21.41 -1.34 27.55
N MET A 395 20.63 -0.70 28.42
CA MET A 395 19.64 -1.41 29.22
C MET A 395 18.33 -0.66 29.49
N GLU A 396 17.31 -1.39 29.92
CA GLU A 396 16.05 -0.83 30.42
C GLU A 396 16.27 0.13 31.59
N ALA A 397 15.61 1.29 31.52
CA ALA A 397 15.64 2.33 32.52
C ALA A 397 14.76 2.00 33.74
N ALA A 398 14.96 0.82 34.34
CA ALA A 398 14.28 0.40 35.55
C ALA A 398 15.05 0.91 36.79
N PRO A 399 14.40 1.61 37.74
CA PRO A 399 15.09 2.17 38.92
C PRO A 399 15.86 1.12 39.72
N GLY A 400 15.32 -0.10 39.86
CA GLY A 400 15.99 -1.20 40.54
C GLY A 400 17.28 -1.65 39.85
N HIS A 401 17.29 -1.71 38.53
CA HIS A 401 18.48 -2.07 37.76
C HIS A 401 19.52 -0.94 37.77
N LEU A 402 19.08 0.31 37.62
CA LEU A 402 19.97 1.49 37.64
C LEU A 402 20.71 1.63 38.98
N ALA A 403 20.06 1.27 40.08
CA ALA A 403 20.68 1.30 41.41
C ALA A 403 21.92 0.38 41.50
N LEU A 404 21.94 -0.75 40.78
CA LEU A 404 23.04 -1.72 40.79
C LEU A 404 24.33 -1.16 40.15
N TYR A 405 24.20 -0.14 39.30
CA TYR A 405 25.32 0.41 38.54
C TYR A 405 25.75 1.81 38.99
N ARG A 406 25.16 2.30 40.08
CA ARG A 406 25.36 3.69 40.55
C ARG A 406 26.82 4.04 40.80
N ASP A 407 27.59 3.10 41.34
CA ASP A 407 28.99 3.31 41.75
C ASP A 407 30.00 2.81 40.70
N THR A 408 29.52 2.03 39.72
CA THR A 408 30.37 1.36 38.72
C THR A 408 30.26 1.96 37.33
N HIS A 409 29.14 2.60 36.99
CA HIS A 409 28.88 3.16 35.66
C HIS A 409 28.33 4.58 35.73
N ARG A 410 28.62 5.38 34.71
CA ARG A 410 27.98 6.68 34.45
C ARG A 410 26.92 6.55 33.38
N VAL A 411 25.83 7.31 33.51
CA VAL A 411 24.80 7.44 32.46
C VAL A 411 25.30 8.37 31.37
N LEU A 412 25.53 7.84 30.17
CA LEU A 412 25.88 8.61 28.98
C LEU A 412 24.66 9.21 28.28
N ALA A 413 23.58 8.44 28.19
CA ALA A 413 22.35 8.90 27.56
C ALA A 413 21.13 8.24 28.18
N SER A 414 20.03 8.99 28.21
CA SER A 414 18.69 8.50 28.53
C SER A 414 17.85 8.59 27.26
N ILE A 415 17.24 7.48 26.87
CA ILE A 415 16.51 7.35 25.62
C ILE A 415 15.02 7.24 25.92
N GLU A 416 14.27 8.21 25.41
CA GLU A 416 12.83 8.27 25.57
C GLU A 416 12.13 7.27 24.64
N GLY A 417 11.05 6.71 25.13
CA GLY A 417 10.11 5.92 24.34
C GLY A 417 8.67 6.17 24.78
N THR A 418 7.73 5.89 23.88
CA THR A 418 6.30 6.06 24.16
C THR A 418 5.79 5.02 25.18
N THR A 419 5.06 5.47 26.19
CA THR A 419 4.31 4.60 27.12
C THR A 419 2.83 4.51 26.78
N GLY A 420 2.32 5.50 26.06
CA GLY A 420 0.92 5.59 25.68
C GLY A 420 0.57 6.96 25.11
N VAL A 421 -0.70 7.12 24.78
CA VAL A 421 -1.25 8.37 24.24
C VAL A 421 -2.36 8.82 25.19
N SER A 422 -2.29 10.07 25.64
CA SER A 422 -3.36 10.69 26.42
C SER A 422 -4.19 11.60 25.52
N LEU A 423 -5.51 11.60 25.70
CA LEU A 423 -6.42 12.43 24.90
C LEU A 423 -6.71 13.74 25.65
N THR A 424 -6.29 14.86 25.06
CA THR A 424 -6.48 16.20 25.61
C THR A 424 -7.27 17.02 24.60
N LEU A 425 -8.60 17.02 24.73
CA LEU A 425 -9.52 17.63 23.75
C LEU A 425 -9.39 19.15 23.60
N THR A 426 -8.67 19.81 24.50
CA THR A 426 -8.45 21.26 24.51
C THR A 426 -7.23 21.71 23.69
N LYS A 427 -6.40 20.78 23.19
CA LYS A 427 -5.23 21.06 22.35
C LYS A 427 -5.45 20.60 20.91
N LEU A 428 -4.66 21.14 19.98
CA LEU A 428 -4.60 20.66 18.59
C LEU A 428 -3.13 20.28 18.26
N PRO A 429 -2.83 18.99 18.00
CA PRO A 429 -3.76 17.85 17.96
C PRO A 429 -4.31 17.49 19.36
N PRO A 430 -5.50 16.85 19.45
CA PRO A 430 -6.18 16.59 20.73
C PRO A 430 -5.61 15.38 21.48
N PHE A 431 -4.30 15.18 21.42
CA PHE A 431 -3.60 14.11 22.10
C PHE A 431 -2.17 14.53 22.46
N ASP A 432 -1.66 14.01 23.56
CA ASP A 432 -0.27 14.14 24.00
C ASP A 432 0.37 12.73 23.99
N VAL A 433 1.60 12.63 23.49
CA VAL A 433 2.37 11.37 23.53
C VAL A 433 3.14 11.34 24.84
N ASN A 434 2.85 10.35 25.68
CA ASN A 434 3.51 10.22 26.96
C ASN A 434 4.87 9.57 26.74
N LEU A 435 5.93 10.38 26.77
CA LEU A 435 7.31 9.93 26.67
C LEU A 435 7.88 9.70 28.07
N GLN A 436 8.59 8.59 28.24
CA GLN A 436 9.37 8.31 29.44
C GLN A 436 10.71 7.71 29.01
N THR A 437 11.73 7.88 29.83
CA THR A 437 13.01 7.17 29.64
C THR A 437 12.75 5.68 29.69
N LYS A 438 12.97 4.99 28.56
CA LYS A 438 12.77 3.55 28.41
C LYS A 438 14.09 2.81 28.48
N LEU A 439 15.15 3.38 27.92
CA LEU A 439 16.49 2.80 27.94
C LEU A 439 17.49 3.82 28.45
N VAL A 440 18.59 3.33 28.99
CA VAL A 440 19.77 4.09 29.34
C VAL A 440 20.99 3.48 28.67
N LEU A 441 21.90 4.35 28.24
CA LEU A 441 23.25 3.97 27.84
C LEU A 441 24.19 4.29 29.01
N LEU A 442 24.87 3.28 29.51
CA LEU A 442 25.83 3.35 30.59
C LEU A 442 27.25 3.14 30.06
N GLU A 443 28.22 3.77 30.71
CA GLU A 443 29.65 3.56 30.48
C GLU A 443 30.35 3.27 31.81
N ARG A 444 31.21 2.24 31.80
CA ARG A 444 31.94 1.79 32.97
C ARG A 444 32.97 2.82 33.42
N LEU A 445 33.02 3.08 34.73
CA LEU A 445 34.03 3.94 35.35
C LEU A 445 35.36 3.19 35.47
N LEU A 446 36.46 3.82 35.05
CA LEU A 446 37.81 3.24 35.17
C LEU A 446 38.32 3.18 36.63
N ARG A 447 37.68 3.93 37.53
CA ARG A 447 37.89 3.87 38.99
C ARG A 447 36.52 3.96 39.66
N PRO A 448 36.01 2.87 40.26
CA PRO A 448 34.77 2.91 41.05
C PRO A 448 34.95 3.88 42.23
N ALA A 449 33.88 4.60 42.58
CA ALA A 449 33.88 5.54 43.70
C ALA A 449 33.93 4.85 45.07
#